data_AF-A0ABD3TLR5-F1
#
_entry.id   AF-A0ABD3TLR5-F1
#
_cell.length_a   1.000
_cell.length_b   1.000
_cell.length_c   1.000
_cell.angle_alpha   90.00
_cell.angle_beta   90.00
_cell.angle_gamma   90.00
#
_symmetry.space_group_name_H-M   'P 1'
#
loop_
_entity.id
_entity.type
_entity.pdbx_description
1 polymer ?
#
loop_
_entity_poly.entity_id
_entity_poly.type
_entity_poly.pdbx_seq_one_letter_code
_entity_poly.pdbx_strand_id
1 'polypeptide(L)'
;MADTSKSFDELNKQQQLKAAVHYTTGRICQEVAADRNITFNRQVIAVITEAAWKKCEQFAFDLELFAKHAKRNTINSDDVKLLVRKSPKLLKHISELNDQLMAKKGETKKKGRKPKSTSLAVADVEEEDSRS
;
A
#
# COMPACT_ATOMS: atom_id res chain seq x y z
N MET A 1 -13.10 13.01 30.87
CA MET A 1 -12.38 11.73 31.06
C MET A 1 -12.97 10.76 30.07
N ALA A 2 -12.24 10.39 29.01
CA ALA A 2 -12.74 9.47 27.99
C ALA A 2 -12.72 8.05 28.55
N ASP A 3 -13.88 7.38 28.49
CA ASP A 3 -14.07 5.99 28.86
C ASP A 3 -13.11 5.10 28.05
N THR A 4 -12.18 4.46 28.75
CA THR A 4 -11.14 3.60 28.16
C THR A 4 -11.49 2.12 28.34
N SER A 5 -12.78 1.77 28.32
CA SER A 5 -13.20 0.37 28.23
C SER A 5 -13.07 -0.11 26.77
N LYS A 6 -11.86 -0.50 26.35
CA LYS A 6 -11.71 -1.29 25.11
C LYS A 6 -12.45 -2.61 25.28
N SER A 7 -13.23 -3.00 24.28
CA SER A 7 -13.88 -4.30 24.29
C SER A 7 -12.83 -5.42 24.30
N PHE A 8 -13.18 -6.56 24.87
CA PHE A 8 -12.32 -7.75 24.85
C PHE A 8 -11.86 -8.11 23.44
N ASP A 9 -12.78 -8.02 22.47
CA ASP A 9 -12.49 -8.30 21.05
C ASP A 9 -11.48 -7.32 20.45
N GLU A 10 -11.58 -6.04 20.78
CA GLU A 10 -10.64 -5.02 20.31
C GLU A 10 -9.24 -5.25 20.89
N LEU A 11 -9.14 -5.58 22.17
CA LEU A 11 -7.88 -5.94 22.82
C LEU A 11 -7.26 -7.17 22.18
N ASN A 12 -8.04 -8.22 21.94
CA ASN A 12 -7.57 -9.46 21.31
C ASN A 12 -7.07 -9.19 19.88
N LYS A 13 -7.82 -8.43 19.08
CA LYS A 13 -7.41 -8.02 17.74
C LYS A 13 -6.12 -7.20 17.76
N GLN A 14 -6.00 -6.26 18.71
CA GLN A 14 -4.81 -5.45 18.86
C GLN A 14 -3.58 -6.32 19.18
N GLN A 15 -3.73 -7.29 20.09
CA GLN A 15 -2.66 -8.23 20.44
C GLN A 15 -2.24 -9.11 19.26
N GLN A 16 -3.20 -9.62 18.49
CA GLN A 16 -2.93 -10.41 17.28
C GLN A 16 -2.14 -9.60 16.24
N LEU A 17 -2.57 -8.37 15.93
CA LEU A 17 -1.88 -7.50 15.00
C LEU A 17 -0.46 -7.18 15.49
N LYS A 18 -0.30 -6.91 16.78
CA LYS A 18 1.00 -6.61 17.37
C LYS A 18 1.94 -7.82 17.34
N ALA A 19 1.42 -9.03 17.54
CA ALA A 19 2.19 -10.26 17.39
C ALA A 19 2.66 -10.46 15.94
N ALA A 20 1.83 -10.15 14.94
CA ALA A 20 2.22 -10.19 13.53
C ALA A 20 3.33 -9.16 13.20
N VAL A 21 3.23 -7.96 13.77
CA VAL A 21 4.30 -6.95 13.66
C VAL A 21 5.58 -7.44 14.34
N HIS A 22 5.49 -8.07 15.52
CA HIS A 22 6.64 -8.63 16.23
C HIS A 22 7.35 -9.71 15.41
N TYR A 23 6.58 -10.62 14.81
CA TYR A 23 7.11 -11.66 13.93
C TYR A 23 7.90 -11.05 12.76
N THR A 24 7.29 -10.10 12.04
CA THR A 24 7.93 -9.45 10.89
C THR A 24 9.16 -8.64 11.31
N THR A 25 9.09 -7.96 12.46
CA THR A 25 10.22 -7.23 13.05
C THR A 25 11.39 -8.17 13.35
N GLY A 26 11.11 -9.34 13.93
CA GLY A 26 12.12 -10.38 14.18
C GLY A 26 12.79 -10.86 12.91
N ARG A 27 12.03 -11.07 11.82
CA ARG A 27 12.56 -11.44 10.50
C ARG A 27 13.49 -10.38 9.93
N ILE A 28 13.08 -9.11 9.94
CA ILE A 28 13.91 -8.00 9.48
C ILE A 28 15.18 -7.87 10.35
N CYS A 29 15.04 -8.01 11.68
CA CYS A 29 16.20 -7.97 12.58
C CYS A 29 17.17 -9.13 12.30
N GLN A 30 16.68 -10.31 11.92
CA GLN A 30 17.51 -11.45 11.54
C GLN A 30 18.30 -11.18 10.26
N GLU A 31 17.68 -10.60 9.23
CA GLU A 31 18.36 -10.20 7.99
C GLU A 31 19.45 -9.16 8.28
N VAL A 32 19.11 -8.11 9.03
CA VAL A 32 20.07 -7.06 9.42
C VAL A 32 21.21 -7.60 10.30
N ALA A 33 20.91 -8.55 11.19
CA ALA A 33 21.90 -9.21 12.03
C ALA A 33 22.92 -9.98 11.20
N ALA A 34 22.47 -10.74 10.21
CA ALA A 34 23.32 -11.47 9.29
C ALA A 34 24.20 -10.51 8.46
N ASP A 35 23.60 -9.47 7.86
CA ASP A 35 24.32 -8.50 7.04
C ASP A 35 25.42 -7.75 7.81
N ARG A 36 25.18 -7.50 9.11
CA ARG A 36 26.10 -6.73 9.97
C ARG A 36 26.98 -7.61 10.85
N ASN A 37 26.84 -8.94 10.81
CA ASN A 37 27.50 -9.88 11.71
C ASN A 37 27.30 -9.52 13.20
N ILE A 38 26.07 -9.17 13.59
CA ILE A 38 25.70 -8.86 14.98
C ILE A 38 24.54 -9.76 15.44
N THR A 39 24.22 -9.74 16.73
CA THR A 39 23.03 -10.41 17.28
C THR A 39 22.13 -9.41 17.98
N PHE A 40 20.81 -9.63 17.89
CA PHE A 40 19.82 -8.87 18.64
C PHE A 40 19.23 -9.74 19.74
N ASN A 41 19.22 -9.24 20.97
CA ASN A 41 18.50 -9.88 22.06
C ASN A 41 16.98 -9.70 21.88
N ARG A 42 16.18 -10.63 22.40
CA ARG A 42 14.72 -10.65 22.33
C ARG A 42 14.07 -9.36 22.83
N GLN A 43 14.62 -8.77 23.90
CA GLN A 43 14.11 -7.51 24.43
C GLN A 43 14.30 -6.35 23.44
N VAL A 44 15.42 -6.31 22.69
CA VAL A 44 15.65 -5.27 21.67
C VAL A 44 14.62 -5.40 20.55
N ILE A 45 14.36 -6.63 20.09
CA ILE A 45 13.33 -6.89 19.07
C ILE A 45 11.95 -6.46 19.58
N ALA A 46 11.63 -6.73 20.85
CA ALA A 46 10.38 -6.29 21.47
C ALA A 46 10.28 -4.76 21.51
N VAL A 47 11.34 -4.06 21.89
CA VAL A 47 11.39 -2.59 21.90
C VAL A 47 11.21 -2.01 20.49
N ILE A 48 11.86 -2.58 19.48
CA ILE A 48 11.67 -2.15 18.08
C ILE A 48 10.22 -2.37 17.64
N THR A 49 9.61 -3.48 18.06
CA THR A 49 8.20 -3.77 17.77
C THR A 49 7.28 -2.72 18.39
N GLU A 50 7.50 -2.36 19.67
CA GLU A 50 6.74 -1.29 20.35
C GLU A 50 6.90 0.06 19.65
N ALA A 51 8.12 0.38 19.23
CA ALA A 51 8.42 1.62 18.53
C ALA A 51 7.71 1.68 17.18
N ALA A 52 7.77 0.60 16.39
CA ALA A 52 7.07 0.48 15.11
C ALA A 52 5.54 0.59 15.29
N TRP A 53 4.99 -0.12 16.30
CA TRP A 53 3.57 -0.09 16.63
C TRP A 53 3.08 1.34 16.93
N LYS A 54 3.78 2.06 17.81
CA LYS A 54 3.46 3.47 18.13
C LYS A 54 3.65 4.41 16.94
N LYS A 55 4.61 4.11 16.05
CA LYS A 55 4.81 4.91 14.83
C LYS A 55 3.67 4.74 13.82
N CYS A 56 3.08 3.55 13.71
CA CYS A 56 1.92 3.35 12.87
C CYS A 56 0.73 4.23 13.28
N GLU A 57 0.50 4.43 14.59
CA GLU A 57 -0.54 5.32 15.10
C GLU A 57 -0.30 6.78 14.65
N GLN A 58 0.94 7.27 14.80
CA GLN A 58 1.32 8.61 14.35
C GLN A 58 1.15 8.75 12.83
N PHE A 59 1.59 7.75 12.06
CA PHE A 59 1.46 7.76 10.61
C PHE A 59 -0.01 7.74 10.16
N ALA A 60 -0.88 6.97 10.83
CA ALA A 60 -2.29 6.94 10.50
C ALA A 60 -2.94 8.33 10.66
N PHE A 61 -2.66 9.01 11.76
CA PHE A 61 -3.19 10.36 12.03
C PHE A 61 -2.66 11.40 11.03
N ASP A 62 -1.34 11.40 10.80
CA ASP A 62 -0.72 12.34 9.86
C ASP A 62 -1.27 12.15 8.43
N LEU A 63 -1.38 10.90 7.97
CA LEU A 63 -1.91 10.58 6.63
C LEU A 63 -3.37 11.00 6.49
N GLU A 64 -4.20 10.79 7.51
CA GLU A 64 -5.58 11.25 7.53
C GLU A 64 -5.66 12.78 7.39
N LEU A 65 -4.83 13.51 8.16
CA LEU A 65 -4.77 14.96 8.09
C LEU A 65 -4.30 15.48 6.73
N PHE A 66 -3.32 14.83 6.10
CA PHE A 66 -2.83 15.23 4.78
C PHE A 66 -3.91 15.07 3.70
N ALA A 67 -4.64 13.94 3.71
CA ALA A 67 -5.75 13.74 2.80
C ALA A 67 -6.86 14.79 3.01
N LYS A 68 -7.24 15.05 4.28
CA LYS A 68 -8.22 16.07 4.65
C LYS A 68 -7.81 17.48 4.23
N HIS A 69 -6.54 17.85 4.39
CA HIS A 69 -6.01 19.15 3.97
C HIS A 69 -6.19 19.37 2.46
N ALA A 70 -6.07 18.31 1.67
CA ALA A 70 -6.32 18.33 0.23
C ALA A 70 -7.79 18.09 -0.15
N LYS A 71 -8.74 18.19 0.79
CA LYS A 71 -10.19 17.96 0.61
C LYS A 71 -10.51 16.55 0.08
N ARG A 72 -9.72 15.54 0.44
CA ARG A 72 -9.90 14.13 0.06
C ARG A 72 -10.21 13.27 1.29
N ASN A 73 -10.94 12.18 1.06
CA ASN A 73 -11.18 11.12 2.06
C ASN A 73 -10.42 9.83 1.75
N THR A 74 -9.58 9.85 0.72
CA THR A 74 -8.76 8.70 0.30
C THR A 74 -7.30 9.14 0.22
N ILE A 75 -6.45 8.42 0.95
CA ILE A 75 -5.00 8.63 1.01
C ILE A 75 -4.37 8.20 -0.32
N ASN A 76 -3.44 9.00 -0.84
CA ASN A 76 -2.69 8.70 -2.06
C ASN A 76 -1.16 8.71 -1.81
N SER A 77 -0.37 8.53 -2.87
CA SER A 77 1.10 8.52 -2.78
C SER A 77 1.70 9.86 -2.33
N ASP A 78 1.03 10.98 -2.57
CA ASP A 78 1.54 12.31 -2.21
C ASP A 78 1.48 12.53 -0.70
N ASP A 79 0.44 12.01 -0.04
CA ASP A 79 0.32 12.01 1.41
C ASP A 79 1.48 11.21 2.06
N VAL A 80 1.85 10.07 1.47
CA VAL A 80 2.98 9.24 1.92
C VAL A 80 4.32 9.94 1.70
N LYS A 81 4.50 10.60 0.55
CA LYS A 81 5.70 11.43 0.29
C LYS A 81 5.80 12.57 1.29
N LEU A 82 4.68 13.22 1.63
CA LEU A 82 4.63 14.29 2.62
C LEU A 82 4.97 13.78 4.03
N LEU A 83 4.55 12.58 4.39
CA LEU A 83 4.86 11.94 5.67
C LEU A 83 6.39 11.82 5.91
N VAL A 84 7.14 11.46 4.87
CA VAL A 84 8.59 11.23 4.97
C VAL A 84 9.46 12.47 4.66
N ARG A 85 8.84 13.63 4.41
CA ARG A 85 9.51 14.85 3.91
C ARG A 85 10.68 15.36 4.75
N LYS A 86 10.71 15.06 6.05
CA LYS A 86 11.74 15.54 6.97
C LYS A 86 13.12 14.94 6.70
N SER A 87 13.18 13.81 5.98
CA SER A 87 14.44 13.15 5.61
C SER A 87 14.57 13.14 4.08
N PRO A 88 15.45 13.99 3.50
CA PRO A 88 15.62 14.07 2.05
C PRO A 88 16.02 12.73 1.41
N LYS A 89 16.89 11.97 2.07
CA LYS A 89 17.31 10.63 1.61
C LYS A 89 16.13 9.66 1.58
N LEU A 90 15.30 9.66 2.62
CA LEU A 90 14.13 8.80 2.69
C LEU A 90 13.06 9.22 1.67
N LEU A 91 12.81 10.53 1.52
CA LEU A 91 11.88 11.06 0.52
C LEU A 91 12.27 10.63 -0.89
N LYS A 92 13.55 10.73 -1.25
CA LYS A 92 14.07 10.27 -2.54
C LYS A 92 13.79 8.78 -2.73
N HIS A 93 14.19 7.95 -1.77
CA HIS A 93 14.02 6.50 -1.85
C HIS A 93 12.55 6.07 -1.99
N ILE A 94 11.64 6.66 -1.20
CA ILE A 94 10.20 6.37 -1.27
C ILE A 94 9.61 6.84 -2.59
N SER A 95 10.07 7.97 -3.13
CA SER A 95 9.61 8.47 -4.43
C SER A 95 10.02 7.53 -5.56
N GLU A 96 11.27 7.06 -5.57
CA GLU A 96 11.76 6.08 -6.55
C GLU A 96 10.98 4.76 -6.47
N LEU A 97 10.70 4.26 -5.25
CA LEU A 97 9.87 3.07 -5.06
C LEU A 97 8.45 3.26 -5.63
N ASN A 98 7.83 4.42 -5.39
CA ASN A 98 6.52 4.74 -5.94
C ASN A 98 6.53 4.71 -7.48
N ASP A 99 7.55 5.30 -8.10
CA ASP A 99 7.65 5.36 -9.56
C ASP A 99 7.81 3.94 -10.16
N GLN A 100 8.61 3.09 -9.52
CA GLN A 100 8.74 1.66 -9.89
C GLN A 100 7.41 0.90 -9.78
N LEU A 101 6.63 1.14 -8.72
CA LEU A 101 5.31 0.52 -8.55
C LEU A 101 4.31 0.98 -9.62
N MET A 102 4.35 2.26 -9.98
CA MET A 102 3.49 2.82 -11.02
C MET A 102 3.85 2.27 -12.41
N ALA A 103 5.13 2.11 -12.71
CA ALA A 103 5.59 1.46 -13.95
C ALA A 103 5.07 0.02 -14.07
N LYS A 104 5.25 -0.80 -13.01
CA LYS A 104 4.75 -2.20 -12.96
C LYS A 104 3.23 -2.29 -13.14
N LYS A 105 2.47 -1.34 -12.57
CA LYS A 105 1.01 -1.28 -12.72
C LYS A 105 0.58 -0.89 -14.14
N GLY A 106 1.39 -0.10 -14.85
CA GLY A 106 1.16 0.24 -16.25
C GLY A 106 1.36 -0.95 -17.20
N GLU A 107 2.37 -1.78 -16.95
CA GLU A 107 2.68 -2.97 -17.77
C GLU A 107 1.62 -4.06 -17.68
N THR A 108 1.09 -4.30 -16.47
CA THR A 108 0.00 -5.26 -16.25
C THR A 108 -1.29 -4.86 -16.95
N LYS A 109 -1.61 -3.54 -17.00
CA LYS A 109 -2.75 -3.02 -17.78
C LYS A 109 -2.58 -3.15 -19.29
N LYS A 110 -1.34 -3.03 -19.81
CA LYS A 110 -1.07 -3.20 -21.25
C LYS A 110 -1.20 -4.65 -21.72
N LYS A 111 -0.87 -5.64 -20.88
CA LYS A 111 -1.06 -7.08 -21.20
C LYS A 111 -2.53 -7.55 -21.22
N GLY A 112 -3.45 -6.82 -20.56
CA GLY A 112 -4.88 -7.16 -20.50
C GLY A 112 -5.74 -6.66 -21.68
N ARG A 113 -5.18 -5.87 -22.59
CA ARG A 113 -5.93 -5.23 -23.68
C ARG A 113 -5.63 -5.91 -25.02
N LYS A 114 -6.11 -7.15 -25.21
CA LYS A 114 -6.27 -7.72 -26.56
C LYS A 114 -7.32 -6.86 -27.31
N PRO A 115 -7.07 -6.42 -28.55
CA PRO A 115 -8.07 -5.70 -29.32
C PRO A 115 -9.23 -6.65 -29.65
N LYS A 116 -10.46 -6.26 -29.31
CA LYS A 116 -11.66 -6.88 -29.89
C LYS A 116 -11.64 -6.53 -31.39
N SER A 117 -11.28 -7.50 -32.22
CA SER A 117 -11.48 -7.43 -33.66
C SER A 117 -12.97 -7.20 -33.92
N THR A 118 -13.28 -6.06 -34.51
CA THR A 118 -14.59 -5.72 -35.09
C THR A 118 -14.89 -6.68 -36.23
N SER A 119 -15.82 -7.62 -36.01
CA SER A 119 -16.49 -8.36 -37.08
C SER A 119 -17.90 -7.81 -37.24
N LEU A 120 -18.07 -6.82 -38.11
CA LEU A 120 -19.35 -6.48 -38.73
C LEU A 120 -19.08 -6.19 -40.20
N ALA A 121 -19.21 -7.24 -41.01
CA ALA A 121 -19.54 -7.11 -42.43
C ALA A 121 -20.82 -7.91 -42.61
N VAL A 122 -21.96 -7.23 -42.53
CA VAL A 122 -23.24 -7.74 -42.98
C VAL A 122 -23.25 -7.51 -44.48
N ALA A 123 -23.25 -8.61 -45.24
CA ALA A 123 -23.65 -8.60 -46.64
C ALA A 123 -25.16 -8.76 -46.67
N ASP A 124 -25.87 -7.86 -47.33
CA ASP A 124 -26.84 -8.22 -48.36
C ASP A 124 -27.20 -6.97 -49.18
N VAL A 125 -27.14 -7.16 -50.49
CA VAL A 125 -27.27 -6.15 -51.55
C VAL A 125 -28.72 -6.08 -52.00
N GLU A 126 -29.05 -4.87 -52.44
CA GLU A 126 -30.31 -4.29 -52.92
C GLU A 126 -31.28 -5.19 -53.72
N GLU A 127 -32.55 -4.93 -53.41
CA GLU A 127 -33.78 -5.09 -54.19
C GLU A 127 -33.69 -4.37 -55.56
N GLU A 128 -34.14 -5.03 -56.64
CA GLU A 128 -34.90 -4.43 -57.75
C GLU A 128 -35.40 -5.53 -58.72
N ASP A 129 -36.73 -5.70 -58.68
CA ASP A 129 -37.70 -5.76 -59.78
C ASP A 129 -37.41 -6.58 -61.06
N SER A 130 -38.32 -7.52 -61.39
CA SER A 130 -39.15 -7.46 -62.60
C SER A 130 -39.84 -8.79 -62.99
N ARG A 131 -41.17 -8.68 -63.21
CA ARG A 131 -42.02 -9.36 -64.22
C ARG A 131 -41.83 -10.87 -64.48
N SER A 132 -42.82 -11.67 -64.08
CA SER A 132 -44.00 -12.08 -64.90
C SER A 132 -44.68 -13.31 -64.33
#